data_AF-A0A4Q4CN08-F1
#
_entry.id   AF-A0A4Q4CN08-F1
#
_cell.length_a   1.000
_cell.length_b   1.000
_cell.length_c   1.000
_cell.angle_alpha   90.00
_cell.angle_beta   90.00
_cell.angle_gamma   90.00
#
_symmetry.space_group_name_H-M   'P 1'
#
loop_
_entity.id
_entity.type
_entity.pdbx_description
1 polymer ?
#
loop_
_entity_poly.entity_id
_entity_poly.type
_entity_poly.pdbx_seq_one_letter_code
_entity_poly.pdbx_strand_id
1 'polypeptide(L)'
;MKLGHSPNGEAFVAGYEPGDMVMLHAPEPGALAQGKAGDWGRVKSVDAAGRLTIVVAGYSVPKGAPLALLSDIPARRVKPCTARGEVLILPHQINPENLWTGSRPRR
;
A
#
# COMPACT_ATOMS: atom_id res chain seq x y z
N MET A 1 5.24 3.51 10.10
CA MET A 1 5.83 3.49 8.74
C MET A 1 7.13 4.26 8.75
N LYS A 2 8.18 3.69 8.15
CA LYS A 2 9.48 4.35 7.97
C LYS A 2 9.65 4.82 6.53
N LEU A 3 10.02 6.07 6.36
CA LEU A 3 10.39 6.64 5.07
C LEU A 3 11.91 6.69 4.93
N GLY A 4 12.40 6.31 3.76
CA GLY A 4 13.78 6.52 3.33
C GLY A 4 13.83 7.58 2.23
N HIS A 5 15.03 8.08 1.95
CA HIS A 5 15.26 9.02 0.84
C HIS A 5 16.31 8.41 -0.09
N SER A 6 16.04 8.41 -1.39
CA SER A 6 17.02 8.03 -2.41
C SER A 6 18.13 9.08 -2.49
N PRO A 7 19.28 8.78 -3.12
CA PRO A 7 20.35 9.77 -3.34
C PRO A 7 19.87 11.02 -4.09
N ASN A 8 18.77 10.92 -4.85
CA ASN A 8 18.16 12.03 -5.58
C ASN A 8 17.14 12.81 -4.73
N GLY A 9 17.00 12.48 -3.43
CA GLY A 9 16.04 13.10 -2.52
C GLY A 9 14.63 12.50 -2.58
N GLU A 10 14.42 11.42 -3.32
CA GLU A 10 13.08 10.82 -3.49
C GLU A 10 12.67 10.04 -2.25
N ALA A 11 11.53 10.39 -1.65
CA ALA A 11 10.98 9.66 -0.52
C ALA A 11 10.40 8.31 -0.97
N PHE A 12 10.79 7.23 -0.30
CA PHE A 12 10.25 5.88 -0.50
C PHE A 12 9.88 5.22 0.83
N VAL A 13 9.02 4.20 0.79
CA VAL A 13 8.75 3.41 1.99
C VAL A 13 9.95 2.52 2.28
N ALA A 14 10.73 2.87 3.30
CA ALA A 14 11.86 2.07 3.77
C ALA A 14 11.42 0.86 4.61
N GLY A 15 10.24 0.94 5.22
CA GLY A 15 9.65 -0.20 5.94
C GLY A 15 8.27 0.09 6.50
N TYR A 16 7.53 -0.98 6.74
CA TYR A 16 6.24 -0.94 7.43
C TYR A 16 6.39 -1.36 8.89
N GLU A 17 5.44 -0.94 9.71
CA GLU A 17 5.37 -1.23 11.15
C GLU A 17 3.93 -1.63 11.54
N PRO A 18 3.76 -2.36 12.65
CA PRO A 18 2.44 -2.63 13.21
C PRO A 18 1.67 -1.32 13.41
N GLY A 19 0.46 -1.22 12.85
CA GLY A 19 -0.29 0.04 12.84
C GLY A 19 -0.52 0.62 11.46
N ASP A 20 0.41 0.40 10.53
CA ASP A 20 0.37 1.04 9.22
C ASP A 20 -0.80 0.54 8.37
N MET A 21 -1.37 1.44 7.58
CA MET A 21 -2.42 1.13 6.62
C MET A 21 -1.80 0.86 5.25
N VAL A 22 -2.14 -0.29 4.67
CA VAL A 22 -1.58 -0.77 3.41
C VAL A 22 -2.66 -1.34 2.51
N MET A 23 -2.46 -1.22 1.20
CA MET A 23 -3.29 -1.79 0.16
C MET A 23 -2.48 -2.74 -0.71
N LEU A 24 -3.02 -3.92 -0.99
CA LEU A 24 -2.48 -4.86 -1.96
C LEU A 24 -2.61 -4.28 -3.38
N HIS A 25 -1.49 -4.13 -4.08
CA HIS A 25 -1.52 -3.75 -5.51
C HIS A 25 -1.54 -4.96 -6.45
N ALA A 26 -1.44 -6.16 -5.88
CA ALA A 26 -1.38 -7.45 -6.54
C ALA A 26 -1.97 -8.50 -5.59
N PRO A 27 -2.52 -9.61 -6.11
CA PRO A 27 -3.08 -10.67 -5.26
C PRO A 27 -2.05 -11.20 -4.25
N GLU A 28 -2.53 -11.77 -3.15
CA GLU A 28 -1.70 -12.54 -2.23
C GLU A 28 -0.97 -13.67 -3.00
N PRO A 29 0.31 -13.93 -2.72
CA PRO A 29 1.03 -15.04 -3.34
C PRO A 29 0.59 -16.39 -2.77
N GLY A 30 0.45 -17.41 -3.62
CA GLY A 30 0.24 -18.80 -3.23
C GLY A 30 -1.07 -19.40 -3.74
N ALA A 31 -1.19 -20.74 -3.68
CA ALA A 31 -2.36 -21.47 -4.18
C ALA A 31 -3.62 -21.25 -3.33
N LEU A 32 -3.45 -20.80 -2.08
CA LEU A 32 -4.53 -20.52 -1.13
C LEU A 32 -4.75 -19.01 -0.93
N ALA A 33 -4.28 -18.19 -1.87
CA ALA A 33 -4.38 -16.73 -1.80
C ALA A 33 -5.84 -16.29 -1.62
N GLN A 34 -6.11 -15.58 -0.52
CA GLN A 34 -7.40 -15.01 -0.19
C GLN A 34 -7.43 -13.51 -0.50
N GLY A 35 -6.29 -12.83 -0.39
CA GLY A 35 -6.15 -11.41 -0.70
C GLY A 35 -6.14 -11.11 -2.20
N LYS A 36 -6.92 -10.10 -2.60
CA LYS A 36 -7.01 -9.60 -3.98
C LYS A 36 -6.33 -8.24 -4.13
N ALA A 37 -5.96 -7.90 -5.36
CA ALA A 37 -5.55 -6.53 -5.66
C ALA A 37 -6.68 -5.56 -5.33
N GLY A 38 -6.36 -4.48 -4.63
CA GLY A 38 -7.31 -3.51 -4.11
C GLY A 38 -7.72 -3.77 -2.67
N ASP A 39 -7.51 -4.96 -2.10
CA ASP A 39 -7.79 -5.20 -0.68
C ASP A 39 -6.84 -4.37 0.18
N TRP A 40 -7.37 -3.68 1.18
CA TRP A 40 -6.56 -2.87 2.10
C TRP A 40 -6.84 -3.25 3.54
N GLY A 41 -5.89 -2.96 4.41
CA GLY A 41 -5.94 -3.38 5.79
C GLY A 41 -4.84 -2.78 6.63
N ARG A 42 -4.84 -3.17 7.91
CA ARG A 42 -3.86 -2.71 8.89
C ARG A 42 -2.78 -3.77 9.06
N VAL A 43 -1.51 -3.35 9.05
CA VAL A 43 -0.39 -4.20 9.41
C VAL A 43 -0.51 -4.57 10.89
N LYS A 44 -0.61 -5.87 11.17
CA LYS A 44 -0.64 -6.45 12.52
C LYS A 44 0.76 -6.74 13.04
N SER A 45 1.61 -7.29 12.18
CA SER A 45 2.99 -7.63 12.52
C SER A 45 3.87 -7.61 11.27
N VAL A 46 5.17 -7.43 11.49
CA VAL A 46 6.22 -7.52 10.48
C VAL A 46 7.25 -8.52 11.00
N ASP A 47 7.58 -9.52 10.20
CA ASP A 47 8.57 -10.53 10.57
C ASP A 47 10.02 -10.04 10.36
N ALA A 48 10.99 -10.85 10.76
CA ALA A 48 12.42 -10.53 10.60
C ALA A 48 12.86 -10.39 9.13
N ALA A 49 12.09 -10.95 8.19
CA ALA A 49 12.34 -10.85 6.75
C ALA A 49 11.58 -9.67 6.10
N GLY A 50 10.86 -8.86 6.88
CA GLY A 50 10.07 -7.72 6.39
C GLY A 50 8.75 -8.13 5.72
N ARG A 51 8.27 -9.35 5.95
CA ARG A 51 6.93 -9.78 5.48
C ARG A 51 5.87 -9.32 6.45
N LEU A 52 4.71 -9.01 5.89
CA LEU A 52 3.62 -8.38 6.60
C LEU A 52 2.54 -9.41 6.91
N THR A 53 2.00 -9.32 8.12
CA THR A 53 0.69 -9.87 8.44
C THR A 53 -0.31 -8.72 8.45
N ILE A 54 -1.36 -8.82 7.65
CA ILE A 54 -2.34 -7.75 7.40
C ILE A 54 -3.72 -8.22 7.85
N VAL A 55 -4.41 -7.40 8.64
CA VAL A 55 -5.83 -7.58 8.95
C VAL A 55 -6.63 -6.73 7.97
N VAL A 56 -7.38 -7.37 7.07
CA VAL A 56 -8.13 -6.70 6.01
C VAL A 56 -9.25 -5.85 6.62
N ALA A 57 -9.40 -4.63 6.12
CA ALA A 57 -10.41 -3.70 6.56
C ALA A 57 -11.80 -4.22 6.20
N GLY A 58 -12.63 -4.45 7.21
CA GLY A 58 -13.91 -5.13 7.07
C GLY A 58 -15.05 -4.30 6.49
N TYR A 59 -14.78 -3.30 5.64
CA TYR A 59 -15.83 -2.41 5.12
C TYR A 59 -16.91 -3.14 4.29
N SER A 60 -16.67 -4.38 3.88
CA SER A 60 -17.67 -5.23 3.22
C SER A 60 -18.09 -6.47 4.03
N VAL A 61 -17.75 -6.57 5.32
CA VAL A 61 -18.20 -7.70 6.16
C VAL A 61 -19.18 -7.27 7.25
N PRO A 62 -20.13 -8.13 7.64
CA PRO A 62 -21.03 -7.87 8.76
C PRO A 62 -20.26 -7.49 10.02
N LYS A 63 -20.82 -6.57 10.80
CA LYS A 63 -20.25 -6.17 12.10
C LYS A 63 -20.09 -7.41 13.00
N GLY A 64 -18.86 -7.73 13.40
CA GLY A 64 -18.54 -8.91 14.21
C GLY A 64 -18.09 -10.14 13.42
N ALA A 65 -18.10 -10.09 12.08
CA ALA A 65 -17.48 -11.11 11.27
C ALA A 65 -15.96 -11.14 11.49
N PRO A 66 -15.33 -12.33 11.50
CA PRO A 66 -13.88 -12.42 11.55
C PRO A 66 -13.27 -11.72 10.33
N LEU A 67 -12.39 -10.75 10.58
CA LEU A 67 -11.65 -10.08 9.51
C LEU A 67 -10.64 -11.06 8.92
N ALA A 68 -10.53 -11.06 7.59
CA ALA A 68 -9.53 -11.87 6.90
C ALA A 68 -8.12 -11.46 7.33
N LEU A 69 -7.28 -12.45 7.58
CA LEU A 69 -5.88 -12.28 7.92
C LEU A 69 -5.04 -12.75 6.74
N LEU A 70 -4.22 -11.86 6.19
CA LEU A 70 -3.28 -12.18 5.13
C LEU A 70 -1.89 -12.27 5.74
N SER A 71 -1.18 -13.36 5.52
CA SER A 71 0.16 -13.60 6.08
C SER A 71 1.21 -13.69 4.98
N ASP A 72 2.48 -13.60 5.37
CA ASP A 72 3.61 -13.73 4.45
C ASP A 72 3.62 -12.75 3.28
N ILE A 73 2.95 -11.60 3.41
CA ILE A 73 2.81 -10.63 2.33
C ILE A 73 4.13 -9.86 2.18
N PRO A 74 4.83 -9.95 1.04
CA PRO A 74 6.03 -9.16 0.82
C PRO A 74 5.70 -7.67 0.76
N ALA A 75 6.49 -6.82 1.41
CA ALA A 75 6.29 -5.36 1.39
C ALA A 75 6.18 -4.78 -0.05
N ARG A 76 6.88 -5.38 -1.02
CA ARG A 76 6.79 -4.98 -2.43
C ARG A 76 5.41 -5.17 -3.08
N ARG A 77 4.51 -5.97 -2.48
CA ARG A 77 3.16 -6.25 -2.98
C ARG A 77 2.11 -5.27 -2.46
N VAL A 78 2.50 -4.33 -1.62
CA VAL A 78 1.60 -3.37 -1.01
C VAL A 78 2.02 -1.93 -1.31
N LYS A 79 1.07 -1.02 -1.17
CA LYS A 79 1.28 0.43 -1.19
C LYS A 79 0.75 1.01 0.12
N PRO A 80 1.36 2.08 0.66
CA PRO A 80 0.78 2.78 1.80
C PRO A 80 -0.57 3.39 1.41
N CYS A 81 -1.56 3.36 2.30
CA CYS A 81 -2.88 3.94 2.05
C CYS A 81 -3.44 4.64 3.29
N THR A 82 -4.51 5.43 3.11
CA THR A 82 -5.28 6.01 4.21
C THR A 82 -6.14 4.93 4.89
N ALA A 83 -6.74 5.27 6.04
CA ALA A 83 -7.71 4.40 6.70
C ALA A 83 -8.93 4.05 5.82
N ARG A 84 -9.21 4.89 4.80
CA ARG A 84 -10.30 4.71 3.84
C ARG A 84 -9.91 3.86 2.63
N GLY A 85 -8.65 3.41 2.54
CA GLY A 85 -8.15 2.68 1.38
C GLY A 85 -7.74 3.59 0.21
N GLU A 86 -7.47 4.86 0.44
CA GLU A 86 -6.93 5.73 -0.62
C GLU A 86 -5.41 5.61 -0.65
N VAL A 87 -4.82 5.31 -1.81
CA VAL A 87 -3.36 5.15 -1.92
C VAL A 87 -2.67 6.47 -1.57
N LEU A 88 -1.71 6.41 -0.64
CA LEU A 88 -0.88 7.55 -0.30
C LEU A 88 0.16 7.75 -1.39
N ILE A 89 0.04 8.87 -2.11
CA ILE A 89 1.03 9.35 -3.05
C ILE A 89 2.14 10.00 -2.22
N LEU A 90 3.29 9.31 -2.10
CA LEU A 90 4.47 9.95 -1.51
C LEU A 90 4.87 11.14 -2.39
N PRO A 91 5.30 12.28 -1.80
CA PRO A 91 5.34 13.60 -2.42
C PRO A 91 6.21 13.79 -3.70
N HIS A 92 6.73 12.74 -4.31
CA HIS A 92 7.32 12.81 -5.65
C HIS A 92 6.80 11.77 -6.67
N GLN A 93 5.74 11.03 -6.37
CA GLN A 93 4.98 10.30 -7.40
C GLN A 93 4.14 11.24 -8.30
N ILE A 94 4.15 12.55 -8.03
CA ILE A 94 3.70 13.59 -8.94
C ILE A 94 4.89 13.93 -9.84
N ASN A 95 4.86 13.46 -11.09
CA ASN A 95 5.78 13.93 -12.12
C ASN A 95 5.30 15.35 -12.53
N PRO A 96 6.06 16.43 -12.28
CA PRO A 96 5.64 17.78 -12.69
C PRO A 96 5.46 17.91 -14.21
N GLU A 97 6.03 17.00 -15.00
CA GLU A 97 5.89 16.96 -16.45
C GLU A 97 4.46 16.58 -16.92
N ASN A 98 3.68 15.87 -16.09
CA ASN A 98 2.29 15.53 -16.42
C ASN A 98 1.29 16.67 -16.13
N LEU A 99 1.76 17.81 -15.60
CA LEU A 99 0.93 18.99 -15.35
C LEU A 99 1.00 20.04 -16.48
N TRP A 100 1.79 19.80 -17.53
CA TRP A 100 2.05 20.78 -18.60
C TRP A 100 1.72 20.34 -20.04
N THR A 101 1.01 19.22 -20.25
CA THR A 101 0.46 18.90 -21.58
C THR A 101 -0.94 19.51 -21.75
N GLY A 102 -1.03 20.82 -21.62
CA GLY A 102 -2.24 21.59 -21.83
C GLY A 102 -1.91 22.96 -22.37
N SER A 103 -2.05 23.12 -23.70
CA SER A 103 -2.14 24.40 -24.40
C SER A 103 -0.83 25.14 -24.70
N ARG A 104 -0.22 24.81 -25.85
CA ARG A 104 0.35 25.87 -26.70
C ARG A 104 -0.58 26.08 -27.89
N PRO A 105 -1.11 27.30 -28.12
CA PRO A 105 -1.84 27.59 -29.35
C PRO A 105 -0.83 27.55 -30.50
N ARG A 106 -1.13 26.75 -31.53
CA ARG A 106 -0.41 26.83 -32.80
C ARG A 106 -0.65 28.23 -33.38
N ARG A 107 0.43 28.97 -33.61
CA ARG A 107 0.41 30.13 -34.51
C ARG A 107 0.36 29.63 -35.95
#